data_AF-A0A453AN35-F1
#
_entry.id   AF-A0A453AN35-F1
#
_cell.length_a   1.000
_cell.length_b   1.000
_cell.length_c   1.000
_cell.angle_alpha   90.00
_cell.angle_beta   90.00
_cell.angle_gamma   90.00
#
_symmetry.space_group_name_H-M   'P 1'
#
loop_
_entity.id
_entity.type
_entity.pdbx_description
1 polymer ?
#
loop_
_entity_poly.entity_id
_entity_poly.type
_entity_poly.pdbx_seq_one_letter_code
_entity_poly.pdbx_strand_id
1 'polypeptide(L)'
;MSDVTAVMDLEVGEPQLALPPGFRFHPTDEEVVTHYLTRKVLRESFSCQVIADVDLNKTEPWDLPGKAKMGEKEWFFFVHKGRKYPTGTRTNRATEKGYWKATGKDKEIFR
;
A
#
# COMPACT_ATOMS: atom_id res chain seq x y z
N MET A 1 43.73 4.75 -22.79
CA MET A 1 42.82 5.91 -22.64
C MET A 1 41.72 5.70 -23.66
N SER A 2 40.58 5.20 -23.20
CA SER A 2 39.38 4.94 -24.00
C SER A 2 38.17 5.11 -23.10
N ASP A 3 37.15 5.74 -23.68
CA ASP A 3 36.06 6.48 -23.06
C ASP A 3 34.97 5.67 -22.35
N VAL A 4 34.42 6.32 -21.33
CA VAL A 4 33.00 6.58 -21.05
C VAL A 4 31.99 5.49 -21.42
N THR A 5 31.46 4.84 -20.38
CA THR A 5 30.03 4.48 -20.33
C THR A 5 29.48 4.96 -19.00
N ALA A 6 28.87 6.16 -19.03
CA ALA A 6 28.03 6.64 -17.96
C ALA A 6 26.85 5.68 -17.83
N VAL A 7 26.81 4.91 -16.75
CA VAL A 7 25.59 4.25 -16.32
C VAL A 7 24.63 5.37 -15.91
N MET A 8 23.64 5.60 -16.76
CA MET A 8 22.52 6.46 -16.43
C MET A 8 21.75 5.76 -15.30
N ASP A 9 21.99 6.20 -14.07
CA ASP A 9 21.08 5.97 -12.95
C ASP A 9 19.76 6.68 -13.29
N LEU A 10 18.91 6.00 -14.05
CA LEU A 10 17.52 6.36 -14.23
C LEU A 10 16.81 6.05 -12.92
N GLU A 11 16.97 6.92 -11.93
CA GLU A 11 15.95 7.11 -10.91
C GLU A 11 14.70 7.64 -11.63
N VAL A 12 13.91 6.71 -12.17
CA VAL A 12 12.55 6.99 -12.64
C VAL A 12 11.74 7.33 -11.39
N GLY A 13 11.78 8.60 -10.99
CA GLY A 13 10.88 9.12 -9.96
C GLY A 13 9.44 8.79 -10.37
N GLU A 14 8.67 8.20 -9.45
CA GLU A 14 7.28 7.87 -9.74
C GLU A 14 6.55 9.12 -10.25
N PRO A 15 5.80 9.03 -11.37
CA PRO A 15 5.15 10.18 -11.97
C PRO A 15 4.19 10.80 -10.96
N GLN A 16 4.50 12.04 -10.55
CA GLN A 16 3.63 12.83 -9.70
C GLN A 16 2.33 13.15 -10.46
N LEU A 17 1.20 12.77 -9.88
CA LEU A 17 -0.11 13.06 -10.45
C LEU A 17 -0.36 14.58 -10.41
N ALA A 18 -0.42 15.21 -11.59
CA ALA A 18 -0.77 16.63 -11.71
C ALA A 18 -2.28 16.81 -11.47
N LEU A 19 -2.66 16.93 -10.20
CA LEU A 19 -4.05 17.08 -9.76
C LEU A 19 -4.36 18.56 -9.42
N PRO A 20 -5.58 19.04 -9.71
CA PRO A 20 -5.98 20.40 -9.31
C PRO A 20 -5.90 20.59 -7.78
N PRO A 21 -5.63 21.83 -7.30
CA PRO A 21 -5.66 22.13 -5.88
C PRO A 21 -6.99 21.72 -5.23
N GLY A 22 -6.90 21.10 -4.06
CA GLY A 22 -8.07 20.62 -3.32
C GLY A 22 -8.54 19.21 -3.69
N PHE A 23 -8.03 18.61 -4.78
CA PHE A 23 -8.29 17.20 -5.05
C PHE A 23 -7.63 16.32 -3.99
N ARG A 24 -8.39 15.37 -3.45
CA ARG A 24 -7.91 14.43 -2.42
C ARG A 24 -8.35 13.02 -2.74
N PHE A 25 -7.49 12.08 -2.40
CA PHE A 25 -7.86 10.67 -2.39
C PHE A 25 -8.75 10.39 -1.17
N HIS A 26 -10.05 10.28 -1.41
CA HIS A 26 -11.05 10.00 -0.38
C HIS A 26 -12.08 8.98 -0.89
N PRO A 27 -11.63 7.74 -1.18
CA PRO A 27 -12.50 6.70 -1.74
C PRO A 27 -13.51 6.22 -0.68
N THR A 28 -14.67 5.77 -1.15
CA THR A 28 -15.62 5.02 -0.33
C THR A 28 -15.14 3.58 -0.10
N ASP A 29 -15.69 2.91 0.93
CA ASP A 29 -15.39 1.49 1.21
C ASP A 29 -15.59 0.59 -0.04
N GLU A 30 -16.67 0.82 -0.78
CA GLU A 30 -16.98 0.10 -2.03
C GLU A 30 -15.90 0.34 -3.09
N GLU A 31 -15.46 1.60 -3.25
CA GLU A 31 -14.44 1.95 -4.24
C GLU A 31 -13.09 1.33 -3.90
N VAL A 32 -12.69 1.32 -2.62
CA VAL A 32 -11.48 0.65 -2.14
C VAL A 32 -11.49 -0.82 -2.53
N VAL A 33 -12.61 -1.53 -2.34
CA VAL A 33 -12.72 -2.94 -2.69
C VAL A 33 -12.75 -3.12 -4.21
N THR A 34 -13.70 -2.49 -4.90
CA THR A 34 -14.01 -2.78 -6.31
C THR A 34 -12.95 -2.25 -7.28
N HIS A 35 -12.45 -1.03 -7.06
CA HIS A 35 -11.56 -0.36 -8.00
C HIS A 35 -10.08 -0.56 -7.68
N TYR A 36 -9.72 -0.82 -6.43
CA TYR A 36 -8.32 -0.97 -6.03
C TYR A 36 -7.98 -2.41 -5.66
N LEU A 37 -8.61 -2.97 -4.62
CA LEU A 37 -8.23 -4.28 -4.10
C LEU A 37 -8.54 -5.42 -5.07
N THR A 38 -9.78 -5.52 -5.54
CA THR A 38 -10.20 -6.55 -6.49
C THR A 38 -9.41 -6.48 -7.78
N ARG A 39 -9.11 -5.26 -8.28
CA ARG A 39 -8.29 -5.09 -9.49
C ARG A 39 -6.86 -5.56 -9.28
N LYS A 40 -6.25 -5.27 -8.13
CA LYS A 40 -4.90 -5.76 -7.80
C LYS A 40 -4.82 -7.28 -7.75
N VAL A 41 -5.83 -7.93 -7.18
CA VAL A 41 -5.84 -9.40 -7.04
C VAL A 41 -6.08 -10.09 -8.37
N LEU A 42 -6.95 -9.55 -9.23
CA LEU A 42 -7.36 -10.20 -10.48
C LEU A 42 -6.46 -9.90 -11.68
N ARG A 43 -5.69 -8.81 -11.65
CA ARG A 43 -4.89 -8.36 -12.82
C ARG A 43 -3.41 -8.31 -12.45
N GLU A 44 -2.63 -9.17 -13.09
CA GLU A 44 -1.17 -9.21 -12.92
C GLU A 44 -0.48 -7.90 -13.32
N SER A 45 -1.03 -7.20 -14.32
CA SER A 45 -0.53 -5.90 -14.79
C SER A 45 -1.12 -4.69 -14.05
N PHE A 46 -1.76 -4.88 -12.89
CA PHE A 46 -2.32 -3.76 -12.13
C PHE A 46 -1.21 -2.88 -11.56
N SER A 47 -1.20 -1.61 -11.98
CA SER A 47 -0.39 -0.57 -11.38
C SER A 47 -1.29 0.44 -10.65
N CYS A 48 -0.82 0.91 -9.49
CA CYS A 48 -1.52 1.93 -8.70
C CYS A 48 -0.56 3.06 -8.36
N GLN A 49 -0.97 4.28 -8.70
CA GLN A 49 -0.20 5.50 -8.44
C GLN A 49 -0.53 6.11 -7.06
N VAL A 50 -1.63 5.70 -6.42
CA VAL A 50 -2.12 6.31 -5.17
C VAL A 50 -1.99 5.42 -3.93
N ILE A 51 -1.94 4.09 -4.09
CA ILE A 51 -1.77 3.12 -3.00
C ILE A 51 -0.42 2.40 -3.16
N ALA A 52 0.40 2.42 -2.10
CA ALA A 52 1.69 1.71 -2.05
C ALA A 52 1.54 0.28 -1.55
N ASP A 53 2.47 -0.60 -1.94
CA ASP A 53 2.66 -1.91 -1.31
C ASP A 53 3.52 -1.77 -0.04
N VAL A 54 3.12 -2.43 1.05
CA VAL A 54 3.90 -2.45 2.30
C VAL A 54 3.81 -3.80 3.01
N ASP A 55 4.90 -4.20 3.64
CA ASP A 55 4.93 -5.30 4.60
C ASP A 55 4.68 -4.74 6.01
N LEU A 56 3.46 -4.94 6.54
CA LEU A 56 3.10 -4.50 7.88
C LEU A 56 3.88 -5.22 8.98
N ASN A 57 4.40 -6.42 8.73
CA ASN A 57 5.15 -7.15 9.74
C ASN A 57 6.58 -6.60 9.91
N LYS A 58 7.04 -5.77 8.98
CA LYS A 58 8.39 -5.15 8.96
C LYS A 58 8.36 -3.62 9.01
N THR A 59 7.18 -3.02 9.19
CA THR A 59 7.01 -1.57 9.17
C THR A 59 6.24 -1.14 10.40
N GLU A 60 6.80 -0.21 11.17
CA GLU A 60 6.11 0.34 12.33
C GLU A 60 5.09 1.40 11.91
N PRO A 61 4.03 1.65 12.72
CA PRO A 61 2.97 2.56 12.35
C PRO A 61 3.44 3.98 12.02
N TRP A 62 4.46 4.48 12.72
CA TRP A 62 5.02 5.82 12.51
C TRP A 62 5.90 5.93 11.26
N ASP A 63 6.33 4.79 10.69
CA ASP A 63 7.10 4.76 9.44
C ASP A 63 6.18 4.71 8.21
N LEU A 64 4.90 4.34 8.38
CA LEU A 64 3.94 4.20 7.28
C LEU A 64 3.74 5.49 6.47
N PRO A 65 3.56 6.68 7.08
CA PRO A 65 3.36 7.91 6.31
C PRO A 65 4.48 8.19 5.29
N GLY A 66 5.73 7.88 5.64
CA GLY A 66 6.88 8.06 4.74
C GLY A 66 6.93 7.07 3.57
N LYS A 67 6.12 6.01 3.59
CA LYS A 67 6.02 5.00 2.52
C LYS A 67 4.78 5.18 1.65
N ALA A 68 3.88 6.11 1.99
CA ALA A 68 2.66 6.33 1.23
C ALA A 68 2.95 7.07 -0.08
N LYS A 69 2.21 6.72 -1.14
CA LYS A 69 2.27 7.45 -2.43
C LYS A 69 1.43 8.73 -2.42
N MET A 70 0.36 8.75 -1.62
CA MET A 70 -0.58 9.86 -1.50
C MET A 70 -1.25 9.83 -0.12
N GLY A 71 -1.70 10.99 0.35
CA GLY A 71 -2.47 11.13 1.60
C GLY A 71 -1.81 12.11 2.58
N GLU A 72 -2.63 12.89 3.26
CA GLU A 72 -2.19 13.86 4.28
C GLU A 72 -2.48 13.37 5.70
N LYS A 73 -3.71 12.92 5.95
CA LYS A 73 -4.21 12.49 7.27
C LYS A 73 -4.51 11.00 7.33
N GLU A 74 -4.74 10.40 6.17
CA GLU A 74 -5.10 9.01 5.98
C GLU A 74 -4.24 8.46 4.85
N TRP A 75 -3.78 7.23 5.01
CA TRP A 75 -2.91 6.55 4.06
C TRP A 75 -3.45 5.17 3.76
N PHE A 76 -3.37 4.78 2.50
CA PHE A 76 -3.84 3.50 2.02
C PHE A 76 -2.65 2.67 1.56
N PHE A 77 -2.65 1.40 1.95
CA PHE A 77 -1.61 0.46 1.54
C PHE A 77 -2.20 -0.87 1.11
N PHE A 78 -1.58 -1.49 0.12
CA PHE A 78 -1.73 -2.91 -0.14
C PHE A 78 -0.78 -3.67 0.78
N VAL A 79 -1.33 -4.65 1.49
CA VAL A 79 -0.58 -5.43 2.46
C VAL A 79 -0.71 -6.90 2.12
N HIS A 80 0.42 -7.61 2.12
CA HIS A 80 0.39 -9.06 2.06
C HIS A 80 -0.10 -9.63 3.40
N LYS A 81 -1.23 -10.34 3.37
CA LYS A 81 -1.83 -10.93 4.58
C LYS A 81 -1.06 -12.18 4.99
N GLY A 82 0.00 -11.99 5.79
CA GLY A 82 0.78 -13.09 6.36
C GLY A 82 -0.03 -13.95 7.34
N ARG A 83 0.30 -15.25 7.43
CA ARG A 83 -0.26 -16.17 8.44
C ARG A 83 0.62 -16.18 9.69
N LYS A 84 0.01 -16.21 10.87
CA LYS A 84 0.72 -16.35 12.16
C LYS A 84 1.37 -17.72 12.30
N TYR A 85 0.71 -18.76 11.78
CA TYR A 85 1.17 -20.14 11.80
C TYR A 85 1.01 -20.74 10.39
N PRO A 86 1.91 -21.62 9.93
CA PRO A 86 1.87 -22.17 8.58
C PRO A 86 0.52 -22.83 8.22
N THR A 87 -0.07 -23.56 9.18
CA THR A 87 -1.29 -24.35 9.01
C THR A 87 -2.58 -23.61 9.42
N GLY A 88 -2.48 -22.38 9.96
CA GLY A 88 -3.61 -21.66 10.52
C GLY A 88 -4.16 -20.54 9.63
N THR A 89 -5.42 -20.17 9.85
CA THR A 89 -6.05 -19.01 9.20
C THR A 89 -5.80 -17.69 9.93
N ARG A 90 -5.25 -17.75 11.14
CA ARG A 90 -4.95 -16.59 11.97
C ARG A 90 -3.90 -15.71 11.29
N THR A 91 -4.25 -14.45 11.05
CA THR A 91 -3.36 -13.46 10.43
C THR A 91 -2.23 -13.07 11.37
N ASN A 92 -1.02 -12.91 10.83
CA ASN A 92 0.09 -12.31 11.56
C ASN A 92 -0.11 -10.80 11.66
N ARG A 93 -0.06 -10.29 12.89
CA ARG A 93 -0.24 -8.86 13.19
C ARG A 93 0.93 -8.30 14.00
N ALA A 94 2.01 -9.06 14.18
CA ALA A 94 3.19 -8.60 14.89
C ALA A 94 4.00 -7.63 14.02
N THR A 95 4.59 -6.61 14.64
CA THR A 95 5.70 -5.82 14.10
C THR A 95 6.96 -6.16 14.91
N GLU A 96 8.09 -5.49 14.65
CA GLU A 96 9.31 -5.71 15.43
C GLU A 96 9.13 -5.20 16.87
N LYS A 97 8.47 -4.05 17.02
CA LYS A 97 8.33 -3.35 18.31
C LYS A 97 6.95 -3.51 18.95
N GLY A 98 6.04 -4.29 18.35
CA GLY A 98 4.69 -4.43 18.87
C GLY A 98 3.79 -5.35 18.06
N TYR A 99 2.48 -5.07 18.12
CA TYR A 99 1.48 -5.80 17.35
C TYR A 99 0.21 -4.98 17.15
N TRP A 100 -0.49 -5.25 16.05
CA TRP A 100 -1.80 -4.68 15.76
C TRP A 100 -2.91 -5.49 16.45
N LYS A 101 -3.74 -4.81 17.24
CA LYS A 101 -4.93 -5.38 17.88
C LYS A 101 -6.16 -5.01 17.07
N ALA A 102 -6.97 -5.98 16.69
CA ALA A 102 -8.26 -5.68 16.07
C ALA A 102 -9.20 -5.04 17.09
N THR A 103 -9.93 -4.02 16.64
CA THR A 103 -10.91 -3.27 17.40
C THR A 103 -12.19 -3.14 16.57
N GLY A 104 -13.36 -3.17 17.21
CA GLY A 104 -14.64 -3.09 16.51
C GLY A 104 -15.16 -4.44 15.99
N LYS A 105 -16.23 -4.40 15.20
CA LYS A 105 -16.81 -5.55 14.50
C LYS A 105 -16.50 -5.44 13.02
N ASP A 106 -16.37 -6.60 12.36
CA ASP A 106 -16.22 -6.65 10.92
C ASP A 106 -17.47 -6.06 10.24
N LYS A 107 -17.23 -5.26 9.20
CA LYS A 107 -18.27 -4.63 8.37
C LYS A 107 -18.23 -5.27 7.00
N GLU A 108 -19.36 -5.79 6.55
CA GLU A 108 -19.50 -6.28 5.19
C GLU A 108 -19.57 -5.09 4.21
N ILE A 109 -18.80 -5.19 3.13
CA ILE A 109 -18.78 -4.21 2.05
C ILE A 109 -19.47 -4.86 0.85
N PHE A 110 -20.60 -4.30 0.46
CA PHE A 110 -21.39 -4.74 -0.68
C PHE A 110 -21.13 -3.84 -1.90
N ARG A 111 -21.51 -4.35 -3.06
CA ARG A 111 -21.52 -3.67 -4.35
C ARG A 111 -22.96 -3.45 -4.79
#